data_AF-A0A9E4AEL0-F1
#
_entry.id   AF-A0A9E4AEL0-F1
#
_cell.length_a   1.000
_cell.length_b   1.000
_cell.length_c   1.000
_cell.angle_alpha   90.00
_cell.angle_beta   90.00
_cell.angle_gamma   90.00
#
_symmetry.space_group_name_H-M   'P 1'
#
loop_
_entity.id
_entity.type
_entity.pdbx_description
1 polymer ?
#
loop_
_entity_poly.entity_id
_entity_poly.type
_entity_poly.pdbx_seq_one_letter_code
_entity_poly.pdbx_strand_id
1 'polypeptide(L)'
;MIHNDKELKASQQRIAYFQNLLLQLRVKATPEEFSLISTGYRTEILKMQDEVLEYLTRHSCEPIPVKVTSAEASDTSSDRKQ
;
A
#
# COMPACT_ATOMS: atom_id res chain seq x y z
N MET A 1 1.73 -0.21 -3.32
CA MET A 1 1.42 -1.02 -4.51
C MET A 1 2.47 -2.12 -4.63
N ILE A 2 2.02 -3.36 -4.87
CA ILE A 2 2.85 -4.56 -5.00
C ILE A 2 2.84 -5.02 -6.46
N HIS A 3 4.02 -5.28 -7.02
CA HIS A 3 4.20 -5.55 -8.45
C HIS A 3 4.69 -6.97 -8.76
N ASN A 4 5.25 -7.66 -7.76
CA ASN A 4 5.87 -8.96 -7.93
C ASN A 4 5.89 -9.73 -6.60
N ASP A 5 6.21 -11.02 -6.68
CA ASP A 5 6.22 -11.91 -5.51
C ASP A 5 7.27 -11.53 -4.45
N LYS A 6 8.36 -10.86 -4.86
CA LYS A 6 9.36 -10.36 -3.91
C LYS A 6 8.80 -9.23 -3.05
N GLU A 7 8.08 -8.29 -3.67
CA GLU A 7 7.38 -7.22 -2.97
C GLU A 7 6.23 -7.76 -2.12
N LEU A 8 5.48 -8.77 -2.62
CA LEU A 8 4.44 -9.45 -1.84
C LEU A 8 5.02 -10.02 -0.54
N LYS A 9 6.12 -10.77 -0.65
CA LYS A 9 6.81 -11.35 0.51
C LYS A 9 7.28 -10.28 1.49
N ALA A 10 7.85 -9.19 0.97
CA ALA A 10 8.30 -8.08 1.81
C ALA A 10 7.13 -7.41 2.56
N SER A 11 6.01 -7.16 1.89
CA SER A 11 4.81 -6.59 2.50
C SER A 11 4.22 -7.52 3.58
N GLN A 12 4.13 -8.82 3.32
CA GLN A 12 3.67 -9.80 4.32
C GLN A 12 4.58 -9.85 5.55
N GLN A 13 5.91 -9.80 5.35
CA GLN A 13 6.88 -9.73 6.46
C GLN A 13 6.72 -8.43 7.27
N ARG A 14 6.45 -7.31 6.61
CA ARG A 14 6.25 -6.00 7.27
C ARG A 14 4.96 -5.95 8.07
N ILE A 15 3.87 -6.55 7.56
CA ILE A 15 2.62 -6.74 8.30
C ILE A 15 2.88 -7.55 9.58
N ALA A 16 3.54 -8.70 9.47
CA ALA A 16 3.86 -9.55 10.62
C ALA A 16 4.72 -8.82 11.67
N TYR A 17 5.70 -8.04 11.21
CA TYR A 17 6.53 -7.21 12.08
C TYR A 17 5.70 -6.18 12.87
N PHE A 18 4.81 -5.42 12.21
CA PHE A 18 3.96 -4.45 12.90
C PHE A 18 2.95 -5.10 13.85
N GLN A 19 2.40 -6.26 13.49
CA GLN A 19 1.56 -7.04 14.40
C GLN A 19 2.32 -7.45 15.66
N ASN A 20 3.58 -7.87 15.53
CA ASN A 20 4.42 -8.19 16.69
C ASN A 20 4.76 -6.96 17.53
N LEU A 21 4.97 -5.79 16.93
CA LEU A 21 5.13 -4.54 17.68
C LEU A 21 3.86 -4.19 18.47
N LEU A 22 2.68 -4.31 17.86
CA LEU A 22 1.41 -4.09 18.55
C LEU A 22 1.20 -5.08 19.72
N LEU A 23 1.59 -6.35 19.54
CA LEU A 23 1.55 -7.36 20.59
C LEU A 23 2.44 -7.00 21.79
N GLN A 24 3.61 -6.41 21.55
CA GLN A 24 4.46 -5.93 22.63
C GLN A 24 3.91 -4.66 23.28
N LEU A 25 3.43 -3.71 22.46
CA LEU A 25 2.98 -2.40 22.90
C LEU A 25 1.74 -2.52 23.81
N ARG A 26 0.80 -3.42 23.50
CA ARG A 26 -0.42 -3.62 24.32
C ARG A 26 -0.16 -4.08 25.76
N VAL A 27 1.05 -4.57 26.05
CA VAL A 27 1.47 -4.98 27.40
C VAL A 27 2.36 -3.92 28.05
N LYS A 28 3.23 -3.28 27.27
CA LYS A 28 4.31 -2.43 27.78
C LYS A 28 3.96 -0.95 27.89
N ALA A 29 3.06 -0.44 27.03
CA ALA A 29 2.68 0.97 27.03
C ALA A 29 1.56 1.26 28.03
N THR A 30 1.45 2.52 28.46
CA THR A 30 0.23 2.96 29.16
C THR A 30 -0.97 2.92 28.21
N PRO A 31 -2.21 2.86 28.72
CA PRO A 31 -3.40 2.91 27.88
C PRO A 31 -3.44 4.13 26.95
N GLU A 32 -3.03 5.30 27.43
CA GLU A 32 -3.01 6.56 26.69
C GLU A 32 -1.97 6.51 25.55
N GLU A 33 -0.75 6.06 25.85
CA GLU A 33 0.32 5.88 24.84
C GLU A 33 -0.07 4.84 23.79
N PHE A 34 -0.65 3.72 24.24
CA PHE A 34 -1.10 2.66 23.34
C PHE A 34 -2.15 3.18 22.35
N SER A 35 -3.15 3.92 22.82
CA SER A 35 -4.21 4.47 21.95
C SER A 35 -3.63 5.42 20.89
N LEU A 36 -2.67 6.27 21.28
CA LEU A 36 -2.04 7.23 20.37
C LEU A 36 -1.19 6.54 19.29
N ILE A 37 -0.37 5.55 19.68
CA ILE A 37 0.60 4.92 18.78
C ILE A 37 -0.05 3.83 17.91
N SER A 38 -0.94 3.01 18.49
CA SER A 38 -1.53 1.85 17.81
C SER A 38 -2.33 2.22 16.57
N THR A 39 -2.92 3.43 16.55
CA THR A 39 -3.66 3.96 15.39
C THR A 39 -2.79 4.05 14.15
N GLY A 40 -1.53 4.48 14.29
CA GLY A 40 -0.58 4.55 13.18
C GLY A 40 -0.26 3.17 12.59
N TYR A 41 0.07 2.20 13.45
CA TYR A 41 0.32 0.83 13.01
C TYR A 41 -0.92 0.18 12.38
N ARG A 42 -2.10 0.40 12.95
CA ARG A 42 -3.36 -0.12 12.40
C ARG A 42 -3.59 0.39 10.97
N THR A 43 -3.48 1.70 10.75
CA THR A 43 -3.68 2.30 9.44
C THR A 43 -2.71 1.74 8.40
N GLU A 44 -1.43 1.62 8.75
CA GLU A 44 -0.42 1.10 7.82
C GLU A 44 -0.61 -0.39 7.54
N ILE A 45 -0.98 -1.20 8.53
CA ILE A 45 -1.31 -2.63 8.33
C ILE A 45 -2.49 -2.77 7.37
N LEU A 46 -3.57 -2.01 7.57
CA LEU A 46 -4.76 -2.09 6.71
C LEU A 46 -4.43 -1.73 5.26
N LYS A 47 -3.68 -0.65 5.04
CA LYS A 47 -3.21 -0.26 3.71
C LYS A 47 -2.39 -1.37 3.04
N MET A 48 -1.43 -1.96 3.76
CA MET A 48 -0.63 -3.06 3.20
C MET A 48 -1.46 -4.32 2.94
N GLN A 49 -2.46 -4.61 3.77
CA GLN A 49 -3.38 -5.74 3.56
C GLN A 49 -4.21 -5.53 2.29
N ASP A 50 -4.72 -4.33 2.06
CA ASP A 50 -5.44 -4.00 0.83
C ASP A 50 -4.55 -4.21 -0.40
N GLU A 51 -3.29 -3.74 -0.37
CA GLU A 51 -2.34 -3.94 -1.47
C GLU A 51 -1.98 -5.42 -1.68
N VAL A 52 -1.87 -6.21 -0.61
CA VAL A 52 -1.64 -7.66 -0.69
C VAL A 52 -2.83 -8.36 -1.34
N LEU A 53 -4.05 -8.00 -0.94
CA LEU A 53 -5.26 -8.60 -1.50
C LEU A 53 -5.42 -8.20 -2.97
N GLU A 54 -5.21 -6.92 -3.32
CA GLU A 54 -5.21 -6.45 -4.70
C GLU A 54 -4.23 -7.23 -5.57
N TYR A 55 -3.02 -7.52 -5.06
CA TYR A 55 -2.04 -8.33 -5.79
C TYR A 55 -2.49 -9.78 -5.95
N LEU A 56 -2.97 -10.42 -4.88
CA LEU A 56 -3.31 -11.84 -4.87
C LEU A 56 -4.58 -12.17 -5.66
N THR A 57 -5.49 -11.21 -5.82
CA THR A 57 -6.71 -11.38 -6.62
C THR A 57 -6.54 -10.98 -8.08
N ARG A 58 -5.42 -10.32 -8.44
CA ARG A 58 -5.05 -10.06 -9.82
C ARG A 58 -4.56 -11.34 -10.48
N HIS A 59 -5.10 -11.67 -11.65
CA HIS A 59 -4.62 -12.82 -12.40
C HIS A 59 -3.20 -12.57 -12.92
N SER A 60 -2.34 -13.59 -12.91
CA SER A 60 -0.91 -13.42 -13.26
C SER A 60 -0.66 -13.03 -14.72
N CYS A 61 -1.62 -13.27 -15.61
CA CYS A 61 -1.56 -12.83 -17.00
C CYS A 61 -2.04 -11.38 -17.23
N GLU A 62 -2.57 -10.71 -16.20
CA GLU A 62 -3.02 -9.33 -16.32
C GLU A 62 -1.84 -8.37 -16.15
N PRO A 63 -1.73 -7.34 -16.99
CA PRO A 63 -0.68 -6.34 -16.85
C PRO A 63 -0.87 -5.54 -15.56
N ILE A 64 0.23 -5.14 -14.95
CA ILE A 64 0.22 -4.24 -13.79
C ILE A 64 -0.50 -2.94 -14.20
N PRO A 65 -1.53 -2.49 -13.46
CA PRO A 65 -2.15 -1.21 -13.71
C PRO A 65 -1.10 -0.12 -13.50
N VAL A 66 -0.58 0.44 -14.59
CA VAL A 66 0.22 1.65 -14.52
C VAL A 66 -0.75 2.74 -14.11
N LYS A 67 -0.60 3.29 -12.91
CA LYS A 67 -1.40 4.41 -12.44
C LYS A 67 -1.06 5.59 -13.37
N VAL A 68 -1.85 5.77 -14.42
CA VAL A 68 -1.69 6.88 -15.36
C VAL A 68 -1.94 8.14 -14.56
N THR A 69 -0.86 8.81 -14.17
CA THR A 69 -0.91 10.18 -13.67
C THR A 69 -1.47 11.01 -14.83
N SER A 70 -2.72 11.45 -14.69
CA SER A 70 -3.37 12.36 -15.63
C SER A 70 -2.64 13.71 -15.67
N ALA A 71 -1.50 13.76 -16.34
CA ALA A 71 -0.74 14.98 -16.60
C ALA A 71 -0.35 15.16 -18.08
N GLU A 72 -0.70 14.22 -18.96
CA GLU A 72 -0.46 14.35 -20.41
C GLU A 72 -1.76 14.14 -21.19
N ALA A 73 -2.66 15.11 -21.08
CA ALA A 73 -3.76 15.29 -22.04
C ALA A 73 -3.98 16.78 -22.28
N SER A 74 -2.92 17.47 -22.72
CA SER A 74 -3.02 18.82 -23.24
C SER A 74 -1.86 19.12 -24.18
N ASP A 75 -1.70 18.33 -25.25
CA ASP A 75 -1.04 18.86 -26.45
C ASP A 75 -1.41 18.08 -27.71
N THR A 76 -2.65 18.22 -28.16
CA THR A 76 -2.94 18.12 -29.59
C THR A 76 -4.06 19.09 -29.93
N SER A 77 -3.70 20.15 -30.66
CA SER A 77 -4.56 20.92 -31.58
C SER A 77 -4.54 22.42 -31.30
N SER A 78 -3.47 23.08 -31.77
CA SER A 78 -3.66 24.25 -32.62
C SER A 78 -2.44 24.45 -33.51
N ASP A 79 -2.66 24.96 -34.71
CA ASP A 79 -1.68 25.36 -35.73
C ASP A 79 -0.99 24.28 -36.57
N ARG A 80 -1.64 23.93 -37.71
CA ARG A 80 -1.09 24.32 -39.02
C ARG A 80 -1.96 23.96 -40.23
N LYS A 81 -2.03 24.93 -41.15
CA LYS A 81 -2.42 24.89 -42.59
C LYS A 81 -3.94 24.90 -42.83
N GLN A 82 -4.48 25.75 -43.70
CA GLN A 82 -3.93 26.67 -44.70
C GLN A 82 -5.03 27.64 -45.12
#